data_AF-A0A7X8VD76-F1
#
_entry.id   AF-A0A7X8VD76-F1
#
_cell.length_a   1.000
_cell.length_b   1.000
_cell.length_c   1.000
_cell.angle_alpha   90.00
_cell.angle_beta   90.00
_cell.angle_gamma   90.00
#
_symmetry.space_group_name_H-M   'P 1'
#
loop_
_entity.id
_entity.type
_entity.pdbx_description
1 polymer ?
#
loop_
_entity_poly.entity_id
_entity_poly.type
_entity_poly.pdbx_seq_one_letter_code
_entity_poly.pdbx_strand_id
1 'polypeptide(L)'
;MNKSFDWMKFKMGDYVVYCRGNEIKQFLEGCDKQGLKWASGVPATDFIPEHPNVCIECNDLRLYYASRRVYEQDGEEIIDYNPEMFKDVNLDTSNLVATKMDEMNISFNILLEIINYFLKTMNSKGYHIRNPKNPEFFIENVYYDCINDELYCTFKEDE
;
A
#
# COMPACT_ATOMS: atom_id res chain seq x y z
N MET A 1 4.44 23.58 7.69
CA MET A 1 4.74 22.66 6.57
C MET A 1 3.52 21.78 6.40
N ASN A 2 2.78 21.92 5.30
CA ASN A 2 1.73 20.95 4.98
C ASN A 2 2.44 19.64 4.65
N LYS A 3 2.15 18.58 5.41
CA LYS A 3 2.65 17.24 5.08
C LYS A 3 1.96 16.80 3.80
N SER A 4 2.76 16.38 2.81
CA SER A 4 2.25 15.74 1.59
C SER A 4 1.51 14.45 1.94
N PHE A 5 0.48 14.10 1.16
CA PHE A 5 -0.26 12.85 1.33
C PHE A 5 0.63 11.61 1.06
N ASP A 6 0.57 10.62 1.94
CA ASP A 6 1.38 9.39 1.86
C ASP A 6 0.67 8.29 1.06
N TRP A 7 0.82 8.34 -0.26
CA TRP A 7 0.20 7.34 -1.15
C TRP A 7 0.60 5.90 -0.83
N MET A 8 1.78 5.65 -0.24
CA MET A 8 2.22 4.28 0.06
C MET A 8 1.44 3.71 1.24
N LYS A 9 1.35 4.46 2.33
CA LYS A 9 0.52 4.05 3.49
C LYS A 9 -0.93 3.84 3.12
N PHE A 10 -1.48 4.71 2.28
CA PHE A 10 -2.82 4.53 1.76
C PHE A 10 -2.98 3.21 0.98
N LYS A 11 -2.05 2.90 0.05
CA LYS A 11 -2.09 1.66 -0.74
C LYS A 11 -1.89 0.39 0.08
N MET A 12 -1.22 0.49 1.23
CA MET A 12 -1.04 -0.61 2.19
C MET A 12 -2.27 -0.82 3.09
N GLY A 13 -3.25 0.09 3.05
CA GLY A 13 -4.43 0.02 3.89
C GLY A 13 -4.22 0.52 5.33
N ASP A 14 -3.13 1.26 5.59
CA ASP A 14 -2.79 1.77 6.93
C ASP A 14 -3.81 2.81 7.46
N TYR A 15 -4.56 3.45 6.56
CA TYR A 15 -5.59 4.41 6.90
C TYR A 15 -6.63 4.53 5.79
N VAL A 16 -7.78 5.12 6.13
CA VAL A 16 -8.82 5.47 5.16
C VAL A 16 -8.87 6.96 4.90
N VAL A 17 -9.27 7.32 3.70
CA VAL A 17 -9.42 8.72 3.30
C VAL A 17 -10.89 9.09 3.36
N TYR A 18 -11.21 10.11 4.15
CA TYR A 18 -12.54 10.68 4.21
C TYR A 18 -12.64 11.91 3.30
N CYS A 19 -13.55 11.85 2.32
CA CYS A 19 -13.77 12.91 1.34
C CYS A 19 -15.16 13.53 1.48
N ARG A 20 -15.28 14.84 1.24
CA ARG A 20 -16.56 15.57 1.27
C ARG A 20 -16.87 16.24 -0.08
N GLY A 21 -18.08 16.01 -0.58
CA GLY A 21 -18.64 16.71 -1.73
C GLY A 21 -17.76 16.66 -2.98
N ASN A 22 -17.29 17.82 -3.43
CA ASN A 22 -16.45 17.95 -4.63
C ASN A 22 -15.01 17.41 -4.45
N GLU A 23 -14.56 17.20 -3.22
CA GLU A 23 -13.26 16.60 -2.90
C GLU A 23 -13.16 15.16 -3.38
N ILE A 24 -14.29 14.44 -3.38
CA ILE A 24 -14.36 13.02 -3.75
C ILE A 24 -13.79 12.81 -5.15
N LYS A 25 -14.23 13.63 -6.11
CA LYS A 25 -13.74 13.55 -7.48
C LYS A 25 -12.24 13.84 -7.58
N GLN A 26 -11.75 14.85 -6.88
CA GLN A 26 -10.33 15.22 -6.90
C GLN A 26 -9.44 14.11 -6.33
N PHE A 27 -9.88 13.47 -5.25
CA PHE A 27 -9.18 12.33 -4.68
C PHE A 27 -9.15 11.13 -5.64
N LEU A 28 -10.27 10.82 -6.29
CA LEU A 28 -10.36 9.74 -7.28
C LEU A 28 -9.48 10.03 -8.52
N GLU A 29 -9.39 11.28 -8.97
CA GLU A 29 -8.44 11.69 -10.03
C GLU A 29 -6.99 11.45 -9.58
N GLY A 30 -6.68 11.68 -8.30
CA GLY A 30 -5.40 11.31 -7.69
C GLY A 30 -5.18 9.80 -7.71
N CYS A 31 -6.20 9.01 -7.37
CA CYS A 31 -6.14 7.55 -7.39
C CYS A 31 -5.87 6.99 -8.80
N ASP A 32 -6.53 7.54 -9.83
CA ASP A 32 -6.29 7.15 -11.23
C ASP A 32 -4.84 7.42 -11.66
N LYS A 33 -4.28 8.57 -11.28
CA LYS A 33 -2.84 8.88 -11.51
C LYS A 33 -1.90 7.91 -10.81
N GLN A 34 -2.38 7.24 -9.76
CA GLN A 34 -1.63 6.25 -8.99
C GLN A 34 -1.87 4.81 -9.48
N GLY A 35 -2.62 4.63 -10.57
CA GLY A 35 -2.95 3.32 -11.15
C GLY A 35 -4.05 2.56 -10.40
N LEU A 36 -4.69 3.18 -9.41
CA LEU A 36 -5.68 2.51 -8.56
C LEU A 36 -7.03 2.43 -9.28
N LYS A 37 -7.73 1.32 -9.04
CA LYS A 37 -9.03 1.02 -9.63
C LYS A 37 -9.99 0.58 -8.54
N TRP A 38 -11.29 0.72 -8.77
CA TRP A 38 -12.26 0.06 -7.90
C TRP A 38 -12.09 -1.46 -7.94
N ALA A 39 -12.53 -2.14 -6.88
CA ALA A 39 -12.52 -3.60 -6.79
C ALA A 39 -13.20 -4.30 -7.97
N SER A 40 -14.18 -3.64 -8.61
CA SER A 40 -14.85 -4.11 -9.83
C SER A 40 -13.95 -4.11 -11.08
N GLY A 41 -12.78 -3.48 -11.03
CA GLY A 41 -11.87 -3.37 -12.16
C GLY A 41 -11.94 -2.05 -12.93
N VAL A 42 -12.92 -1.19 -12.63
CA VAL A 42 -13.11 0.08 -13.35
C VAL A 42 -12.21 1.19 -12.80
N PRO A 43 -11.82 2.17 -13.64
CA PRO A 43 -11.11 3.39 -13.20
C PRO A 43 -11.79 4.07 -12.01
N ALA A 44 -11.01 4.72 -11.15
CA ALA A 44 -11.50 5.38 -9.95
C ALA A 44 -12.54 6.47 -10.30
N THR A 45 -12.27 7.29 -11.31
CA THR A 45 -13.18 8.38 -11.73
C THR A 45 -14.41 7.96 -12.51
N ASP A 46 -14.46 6.72 -13.03
CA ASP A 46 -15.64 6.20 -13.74
C ASP A 46 -16.82 5.91 -12.79
N PHE A 47 -16.54 5.85 -11.49
CA PHE A 47 -17.55 5.65 -10.46
C PHE A 47 -17.35 6.63 -9.30
N ILE A 48 -18.05 7.76 -9.39
CA ILE A 48 -18.07 8.79 -8.35
C ILE A 48 -19.24 8.50 -7.39
N PRO A 49 -18.98 8.32 -6.09
CA PRO A 49 -20.02 8.15 -5.08
C PRO A 49 -21.02 9.32 -5.10
N GLU A 50 -22.32 9.03 -5.13
CA GLU A 50 -23.37 10.06 -5.05
C GLU A 50 -23.52 10.66 -3.65
N HIS A 51 -22.99 9.97 -2.63
CA HIS A 51 -23.05 10.43 -1.25
C HIS A 51 -22.11 11.63 -1.01
N PRO A 52 -22.57 12.67 -0.30
CA PRO A 52 -21.78 13.88 -0.08
C PRO A 52 -20.58 13.66 0.84
N ASN A 53 -20.47 12.50 1.47
CA ASN A 53 -19.41 12.16 2.42
C ASN A 53 -19.11 10.66 2.28
N VAL A 54 -17.84 10.31 2.11
CA VAL A 54 -17.44 8.92 1.90
C VAL A 54 -16.06 8.64 2.49
N CYS A 55 -15.89 7.46 3.10
CA CYS A 55 -14.56 6.91 3.36
C CYS A 55 -14.18 5.96 2.22
N ILE A 56 -12.96 6.12 1.71
CA ILE A 56 -12.37 5.27 0.67
C ILE A 56 -11.13 4.62 1.28
N GLU A 57 -11.07 3.30 1.17
CA GLU A 57 -9.92 2.48 1.58
C GLU A 57 -9.24 1.89 0.34
N CYS A 58 -7.97 1.53 0.48
CA CYS A 58 -7.25 0.77 -0.53
C CYS A 58 -6.70 -0.53 0.07
N ASN A 59 -6.95 -1.64 -0.62
CA ASN A 59 -6.39 -2.94 -0.30
C ASN A 59 -6.03 -3.65 -1.62
N ASP A 60 -4.87 -4.28 -1.70
CA ASP A 60 -4.36 -4.95 -2.90
C ASP A 60 -4.47 -4.09 -4.18
N LEU A 61 -4.15 -2.79 -4.07
CA LEU A 61 -4.26 -1.79 -5.14
C LEU A 61 -5.70 -1.57 -5.68
N ARG A 62 -6.71 -1.99 -4.90
CA ARG A 62 -8.13 -1.81 -5.20
C ARG A 62 -8.78 -0.87 -4.21
N LEU A 63 -9.67 -0.03 -4.72
CA LEU A 63 -10.46 0.89 -3.91
C LEU A 63 -11.76 0.22 -3.46
N TYR A 64 -12.13 0.48 -2.22
CA TYR A 64 -13.38 0.05 -1.62
C TYR A 64 -14.04 1.18 -0.84
N TYR A 65 -15.34 1.02 -0.60
CA TYR A 65 -16.05 1.85 0.36
C TYR A 65 -15.77 1.38 1.78
N ALA A 66 -15.42 2.34 2.63
CA ALA A 66 -15.26 2.12 4.04
C ALA A 66 -16.40 2.78 4.84
N SER A 67 -16.74 2.17 5.97
CA SER A 67 -17.66 2.77 6.93
C SER A 67 -16.88 3.59 7.94
N ARG A 68 -17.02 4.92 7.90
CA ARG A 68 -16.37 5.82 8.86
C ARG A 68 -16.54 5.38 10.32
N ARG A 69 -17.76 4.96 10.68
CA ARG A 69 -18.11 4.54 12.03
C ARG A 69 -17.30 3.33 12.52
N VAL A 70 -16.98 2.39 11.62
CA VAL A 70 -16.20 1.20 11.97
C VAL A 70 -14.78 1.62 12.33
N TYR A 71 -14.14 2.42 11.48
CA TYR A 71 -12.80 2.95 11.71
C TYR A 71 -12.71 3.80 13.00
N GLU A 72 -13.73 4.62 13.28
CA GLU A 72 -13.80 5.39 14.54
C GLU A 72 -13.94 4.48 15.78
N GLN A 73 -14.61 3.34 15.66
CA GLN A 73 -14.79 2.39 16.77
C GLN A 73 -13.53 1.55 17.02
N ASP A 74 -12.84 1.18 15.97
CA ASP A 74 -11.64 0.33 16.02
C ASP A 74 -10.38 1.15 16.36
N GLY A 75 -10.47 2.48 16.33
CA GLY A 75 -9.35 3.38 16.62
C GLY A 75 -8.35 3.50 15.46
N GLU A 76 -8.79 3.10 14.26
CA GLU A 76 -8.01 3.14 13.03
C GLU A 76 -7.86 4.58 12.53
N GLU A 77 -6.78 4.85 11.78
CA GLU A 77 -6.49 6.19 11.31
C GLU A 77 -7.42 6.61 10.16
N ILE A 78 -8.02 7.80 10.29
CA ILE A 78 -8.88 8.42 9.28
C ILE A 78 -8.24 9.74 8.88
N ILE A 79 -7.87 9.87 7.61
CA ILE A 79 -7.32 11.10 7.05
C ILE A 79 -8.42 11.87 6.34
N ASP A 80 -8.75 13.06 6.85
CA ASP A 80 -9.59 14.01 6.11
C ASP A 80 -8.84 14.49 4.87
N TYR A 81 -9.42 14.27 3.68
CA TYR A 81 -8.86 14.76 2.44
C TYR A 81 -8.77 16.29 2.45
N ASN A 82 -7.62 16.82 2.05
CA ASN A 82 -7.40 18.25 1.87
C ASN A 82 -6.63 18.47 0.56
N PRO A 83 -7.18 19.19 -0.43
CA PRO A 83 -6.51 19.45 -1.72
C PRO A 83 -5.10 20.04 -1.58
N GLU A 84 -4.84 20.82 -0.53
CA GLU A 84 -3.52 21.42 -0.27
C GLU A 84 -2.45 20.38 0.11
N MET A 85 -2.83 19.21 0.65
CA MET A 85 -1.90 18.10 0.96
C MET A 85 -1.45 17.33 -0.30
N PHE A 86 -2.13 17.55 -1.44
CA PHE A 86 -1.89 16.83 -2.69
C PHE A 86 -1.21 17.69 -3.77
N LYS A 87 -0.81 18.93 -3.44
CA LYS A 87 -0.15 19.84 -4.39
C LYS A 87 1.30 19.49 -4.71
N ASP A 88 1.97 18.70 -3.86
CA ASP A 88 3.38 18.32 -4.02
C ASP A 88 3.54 16.88 -4.52
N VAL A 89 2.76 16.45 -5.53
CA VAL A 89 3.07 15.20 -6.23
C VAL A 89 4.09 15.51 -7.31
N ASN A 90 5.36 15.31 -6.97
CA ASN A 90 6.45 15.16 -7.93
C ASN A 90 6.12 13.95 -8.81
N LEU A 91 5.44 14.21 -9.93
CA LEU A 91 4.83 13.23 -10.85
C LEU A 91 5.84 12.26 -11.49
N ASP A 92 7.14 12.49 -11.32
CA ASP A 92 8.19 11.68 -11.92
C ASP A 92 8.49 10.38 -11.17
N THR A 93 8.33 10.32 -9.83
CA THR A 93 8.63 9.08 -9.08
C THR A 93 7.42 8.16 -8.95
N SER A 94 6.21 8.70 -8.76
CA SER A 94 5.01 7.86 -8.62
C SER A 94 4.63 7.15 -9.93
N ASN A 95 4.82 7.81 -11.08
CA ASN A 95 4.57 7.18 -12.37
C ASN A 95 5.61 6.11 -12.71
N LEU A 96 6.90 6.33 -12.39
CA LEU A 96 7.95 5.32 -12.59
C LEU A 96 7.74 4.08 -11.69
N VAL A 97 7.34 4.30 -10.43
CA VAL A 97 7.05 3.22 -9.48
C VAL A 97 5.78 2.49 -9.86
N ALA A 98 4.71 3.19 -10.27
CA ALA A 98 3.48 2.56 -10.72
C ALA A 98 3.67 1.78 -12.03
N THR A 99 4.42 2.33 -13.01
CA THR A 99 4.75 1.59 -14.24
C THR A 99 5.68 0.41 -13.96
N LYS A 100 6.68 0.53 -13.07
CA LYS A 100 7.52 -0.62 -12.66
C LYS A 100 6.77 -1.66 -11.84
N MET A 101 5.79 -1.26 -11.02
CA MET A 101 4.92 -2.19 -10.27
C MET A 101 3.89 -2.87 -11.18
N ASP A 102 3.35 -2.16 -12.18
CA ASP A 102 2.47 -2.73 -13.22
C ASP A 102 3.25 -3.61 -14.21
N GLU A 103 4.52 -3.32 -14.47
CA GLU A 103 5.46 -4.17 -15.24
C GLU A 103 6.04 -5.32 -14.40
N MET A 104 5.83 -5.32 -13.09
CA MET A 104 6.34 -6.36 -12.20
C MET A 104 5.64 -7.67 -12.56
N ASN A 105 6.41 -8.57 -13.17
CA ASN A 105 5.91 -9.84 -13.67
C ASN A 105 5.16 -10.56 -12.55
N ILE A 106 3.88 -10.88 -12.76
CA ILE A 106 3.04 -11.64 -11.82
C ILE A 106 3.81 -12.86 -11.28
N SER A 107 4.63 -13.50 -12.12
CA SER A 107 5.48 -14.63 -11.74
C SER A 107 6.52 -14.29 -10.66
N PHE A 108 7.08 -13.08 -10.69
CA PHE A 108 8.05 -12.60 -9.69
C PHE A 108 7.39 -12.31 -8.35
N ASN A 109 6.18 -11.72 -8.35
CA ASN A 109 5.42 -11.52 -7.11
C ASN A 109 5.03 -12.86 -6.48
N ILE A 110 4.54 -13.80 -7.29
CA ILE A 110 4.26 -15.18 -6.85
C ILE A 110 5.52 -15.82 -6.28
N LEU A 111 6.69 -15.60 -6.90
CA LEU A 111 7.96 -16.12 -6.38
C LEU A 111 8.29 -15.54 -4.99
N LEU A 112 8.13 -14.23 -4.78
CA LEU A 112 8.35 -13.60 -3.47
C LEU A 112 7.40 -14.15 -2.40
N GLU A 113 6.11 -14.32 -2.74
CA GLU A 113 5.13 -14.92 -1.84
C GLU A 113 5.51 -16.36 -1.47
N ILE A 114 5.95 -17.16 -2.44
CA ILE A 114 6.40 -18.53 -2.21
C ILE A 114 7.62 -18.55 -1.27
N ILE A 115 8.60 -17.66 -1.49
CA ILE A 115 9.79 -17.57 -0.63
C ILE A 115 9.37 -17.24 0.80
N ASN A 116 8.53 -16.23 0.99
CA ASN A 116 8.05 -15.81 2.30
C ASN A 116 7.21 -16.89 3.00
N TYR A 117 6.39 -17.64 2.25
CA TYR A 117 5.67 -18.80 2.77
C TYR A 117 6.62 -19.88 3.32
N PHE A 118 7.69 -20.19 2.58
CA PHE A 118 8.68 -21.15 3.04
C PHE A 118 9.48 -20.62 4.23
N LEU A 119 9.89 -19.35 4.22
CA LEU A 119 10.57 -18.72 5.36
C LEU A 119 9.73 -18.83 6.63
N LYS A 120 8.44 -18.47 6.56
CA LYS A 120 7.49 -18.63 7.68
C LYS A 120 7.40 -20.07 8.17
N THR A 121 7.31 -21.03 7.24
CA THR A 121 7.20 -22.46 7.57
C THR A 121 8.48 -23.00 8.21
N MET A 122 9.65 -22.58 7.72
CA MET A 122 10.95 -23.00 8.26
C MET A 122 11.20 -22.37 9.63
N ASN A 123 10.99 -21.06 9.76
CA ASN A 123 11.15 -20.32 11.01
C ASN A 123 10.24 -20.86 12.12
N SER A 124 8.98 -21.21 11.80
CA SER A 124 8.07 -21.81 12.79
C SER A 124 8.49 -23.22 13.27
N LYS A 125 9.43 -23.86 12.58
CA LYS A 125 10.00 -25.17 12.92
C LYS A 125 11.44 -25.08 13.46
N GLY A 126 11.98 -23.88 13.65
CA GLY A 126 13.35 -23.65 14.12
C GLY A 126 14.44 -23.77 13.04
N TYR A 127 14.06 -23.90 11.75
CA TYR A 127 15.01 -23.98 10.65
C TYR A 127 15.35 -22.56 10.13
N HIS A 128 16.22 -21.87 10.85
CA HIS A 128 16.54 -20.48 10.57
C HIS A 128 17.62 -20.30 9.50
N ILE A 129 17.39 -19.41 8.53
CA ILE A 129 18.43 -18.90 7.62
C ILE A 129 19.07 -17.68 8.30
N ARG A 130 20.31 -17.85 8.79
CA ARG A 130 21.00 -16.86 9.60
C ARG A 130 22.10 -16.12 8.85
N ASN A 131 22.40 -14.93 9.32
CA ASN A 131 23.66 -14.28 8.98
C ASN A 131 24.80 -14.94 9.79
N PRO A 132 25.82 -15.55 9.15
CA PRO A 132 26.91 -16.20 9.87
C PRO A 132 27.71 -15.26 10.78
N LYS A 133 27.68 -13.95 10.50
CA LYS A 133 28.37 -12.94 11.32
C LYS A 133 27.55 -12.49 12.53
N ASN A 134 26.23 -12.61 12.47
CA ASN A 134 25.28 -12.21 13.50
C ASN A 134 24.28 -13.36 13.72
N PRO A 135 24.71 -14.45 14.40
CA PRO A 135 23.95 -15.68 14.48
C PRO A 135 22.67 -15.57 15.30
N GLU A 136 22.55 -14.55 16.15
CA GLU A 136 21.30 -14.25 16.89
C GLU A 136 20.15 -13.77 15.98
N PHE A 137 20.43 -13.40 14.73
CA PHE A 137 19.42 -12.94 13.77
C PHE A 137 19.19 -13.93 12.63
N PHE A 138 17.93 -14.08 12.25
CA PHE A 138 17.51 -14.86 11.08
C PHE A 138 16.58 -14.08 10.18
N ILE A 139 16.54 -14.47 8.90
CA ILE A 139 15.65 -13.83 7.91
C ILE A 139 14.20 -14.15 8.24
N GLU A 140 13.41 -13.12 8.48
CA GLU A 140 11.97 -13.22 8.72
C GLU A 140 11.19 -13.21 7.42
N ASN A 141 11.50 -12.25 6.53
CA ASN A 141 10.85 -12.08 5.24
C ASN A 141 11.83 -11.48 4.22
N VAL A 142 11.51 -11.64 2.93
CA VAL A 142 12.12 -10.93 1.82
C VAL A 142 11.12 -9.99 1.16
N TYR A 143 11.61 -8.88 0.63
CA TYR A 143 10.81 -7.94 -0.15
C TYR A 143 11.65 -7.34 -1.26
N TYR A 144 10.98 -6.87 -2.31
CA TYR A 144 11.63 -6.23 -3.44
C TYR A 144 11.46 -4.71 -3.34
N ASP A 145 12.58 -4.00 -3.42
CA ASP A 145 12.61 -2.55 -3.53
C ASP A 145 12.64 -2.16 -5.01
N CYS A 146 11.47 -1.80 -5.54
CA CYS A 146 11.30 -1.41 -6.93
C CYS A 146 11.99 -0.09 -7.31
N ILE A 147 12.34 0.76 -6.32
CA ILE A 147 13.02 2.02 -6.56
C ILE A 147 14.48 1.74 -6.95
N ASN A 148 15.13 0.87 -6.18
CA ASN A 148 16.53 0.52 -6.35
C ASN A 148 16.76 -0.73 -7.21
N ASP A 149 15.69 -1.45 -7.58
CA ASP A 149 15.75 -2.73 -8.31
C ASP A 149 16.56 -3.80 -7.56
N GLU A 150 16.29 -3.91 -6.26
CA GLU A 150 17.07 -4.73 -5.33
C GLU A 150 16.16 -5.58 -4.42
N LEU A 151 16.64 -6.77 -4.06
CA LEU A 151 15.98 -7.64 -3.09
C LEU A 151 16.56 -7.41 -1.70
N TYR A 152 15.68 -7.16 -0.74
CA TYR A 152 16.02 -6.97 0.66
C TYR A 152 15.36 -8.03 1.53
N CYS A 153 15.81 -8.10 2.78
CA CYS A 153 15.22 -8.98 3.79
C CYS A 153 15.12 -8.28 5.14
N THR A 154 14.12 -8.67 5.93
CA THR A 154 13.99 -8.28 7.33
C THR A 154 14.56 -9.39 8.20
N PHE A 155 15.13 -8.99 9.33
CA PHE A 155 15.70 -9.91 10.31
C PHE A 155 14.89 -9.90 11.60
N LYS A 156 14.77 -11.07 12.21
CA LYS A 156 14.21 -11.27 13.55
C LYS A 156 15.27 -11.89 14.46
N GLU A 157 15.29 -11.46 15.71
CA GLU A 157 16.14 -12.02 16.76
C GLU A 157 15.53 -13.33 17.27
N ASP A 158 16.39 -14.31 17.52
CA ASP A 158 16.00 -15.59 18.11
C ASP A 158 15.99 -15.45 19.64
N GLU A 159 14.78 -15.45 20.23
CA GLU A 159 14.55 -15.37 21.68
C GLU A 159 14.93 -16.64 22.44
#